data_AF-A0A034WVZ5-F1
#
_entry.id   AF-A0A034WVZ5-F1
#
_cell.length_a   1.000
_cell.length_b   1.000
_cell.length_c   1.000
_cell.angle_alpha   90.00
_cell.angle_beta   90.00
_cell.angle_gamma   90.00
#
_symmetry.space_group_name_H-M   'P 1'
#
loop_
_entity.id
_entity.type
_entity.pdbx_description
1 polymer ?
#
loop_
_entity_poly.entity_id
_entity_poly.type
_entity_poly.pdbx_seq_one_letter_code
_entity_poly.pdbx_strand_id
1 'polypeptide(L)'
;SPNIQQKHYHVSGYQVDGNRHDIEHCYYHGTVKDYPGASAAFHTCNGVSGVIHIGNETFVIHPFYGGDLSKHPHVIFEARTKANKGCANSGNLETWRLSRRPKLLSAGVIDEIHPNGAGRYKRDVREATKYIETAIVVDQAMYEKRNGSTRAEVIHDAIQVANIADLYFRTLNTRVSVVYIETWGKNQAPIDGSKDISKAISNFNDYTSRNLFQIER
;
A
#
# COMPACT_ATOMS: atom_id res chain seq x y z
N SER A 1 10.50 -0.22 7.80
CA SER A 1 10.75 -1.11 8.95
C SER A 1 11.97 -1.94 8.62
N PRO A 2 13.00 -2.03 9.47
CA PRO A 2 14.28 -2.67 9.12
C PRO A 2 14.19 -4.20 8.91
N ASN A 3 13.02 -4.82 9.13
CA ASN A 3 12.84 -6.27 9.11
C ASN A 3 11.83 -6.76 8.05
N ILE A 4 11.71 -6.07 6.91
CA ILE A 4 10.83 -6.54 5.83
C ILE A 4 11.34 -7.89 5.33
N GLN A 5 10.48 -8.91 5.42
CA GLN A 5 10.76 -10.21 4.84
C GLN A 5 10.59 -10.14 3.32
N GLN A 6 11.51 -10.73 2.57
CA GLN A 6 11.50 -10.66 1.11
C GLN A 6 11.59 -12.05 0.49
N LYS A 7 10.77 -12.30 -0.51
CA LYS A 7 10.78 -13.53 -1.31
C LYS A 7 10.81 -13.20 -2.79
N HIS A 8 11.64 -13.93 -3.53
CA HIS A 8 11.68 -13.82 -4.98
C HIS A 8 11.48 -15.18 -5.64
N TYR A 9 10.71 -15.19 -6.72
CA TYR A 9 10.65 -16.31 -7.65
C TYR A 9 11.32 -15.92 -8.95
N HIS A 10 12.32 -16.70 -9.37
CA HIS A 10 12.98 -16.53 -10.66
C HIS A 10 12.00 -16.78 -11.82
N VAL A 11 12.33 -16.32 -13.04
CA VAL A 11 11.51 -16.56 -14.25
C VAL A 11 11.34 -18.05 -14.57
N SER A 12 12.23 -18.91 -14.08
CA SER A 12 12.11 -20.37 -14.20
C SER A 12 11.13 -20.99 -13.17
N GLY A 13 10.65 -20.20 -12.21
CA GLY A 13 9.65 -20.59 -11.22
C GLY A 13 10.18 -21.10 -9.87
N TYR A 14 11.50 -21.21 -9.69
CA TYR A 14 12.10 -21.58 -8.40
C TYR A 14 12.26 -20.35 -7.49
N GLN A 15 12.19 -20.58 -6.17
CA GLN A 15 12.43 -19.55 -5.17
C GLN A 15 13.92 -19.21 -5.11
N VAL A 16 14.20 -17.92 -5.01
CA VAL A 16 15.51 -17.35 -4.74
C VAL A 16 15.36 -16.50 -3.48
N ASP A 17 16.34 -16.59 -2.58
CA ASP A 17 16.34 -15.70 -1.42
C ASP A 17 16.42 -14.25 -1.90
N GLY A 18 15.43 -13.46 -1.49
CA GLY A 18 15.44 -12.02 -1.72
C GLY A 18 16.57 -11.44 -0.88
N ASN A 19 17.50 -10.73 -1.53
CA ASN A 19 18.61 -10.13 -0.80
C ASN A 19 18.04 -9.10 0.20
N ARG A 20 18.24 -9.35 1.50
CA ARG A 20 17.61 -8.58 2.58
C ARG A 20 17.97 -7.09 2.56
N HIS A 21 19.05 -6.75 1.84
CA HIS A 21 19.61 -5.40 1.73
C HIS A 21 19.05 -4.56 0.57
N ASP A 22 18.10 -5.08 -0.22
CA ASP A 22 17.58 -4.36 -1.40
C ASP A 22 16.62 -3.19 -1.05
N ILE A 23 16.17 -3.07 0.21
CA ILE A 23 15.22 -2.03 0.62
C ILE A 23 15.89 -1.04 1.58
N GLU A 24 16.22 0.13 1.07
CA GLU A 24 16.85 1.21 1.82
C GLU A 24 15.83 2.03 2.65
N HIS A 25 16.33 2.73 3.67
CA HIS A 25 15.54 3.66 4.49
C HIS A 25 15.41 5.03 3.81
N CYS A 26 14.77 5.04 2.64
CA CYS A 26 14.69 6.19 1.73
C CYS A 26 13.27 6.77 1.59
N TYR A 27 12.29 6.35 2.43
CA TYR A 27 10.88 6.75 2.35
C TYR A 27 10.51 7.72 3.49
N TYR A 28 9.92 8.84 3.14
CA TYR A 28 9.69 9.95 4.06
C TYR A 28 8.29 10.56 3.92
N HIS A 29 7.81 11.06 5.04
CA HIS A 29 6.66 11.97 5.13
C HIS A 29 7.14 13.34 5.58
N GLY A 30 6.51 14.39 5.08
CA GLY A 30 6.85 15.76 5.46
C GLY A 30 5.68 16.72 5.32
N THR A 31 5.94 17.95 5.73
CA THR A 31 5.08 19.12 5.54
C THR A 31 5.74 20.07 4.53
N VAL A 32 4.95 20.90 3.87
CA VAL A 32 5.46 21.90 2.92
C VAL A 32 5.66 23.23 3.66
N LYS A 33 6.87 23.80 3.57
CA LYS A 33 7.19 25.10 4.18
C LYS A 33 6.25 26.17 3.61
N ASP A 34 5.78 27.08 4.46
CA ASP A 34 4.90 28.21 4.12
C ASP A 34 3.47 27.82 3.68
N TYR A 35 3.12 26.52 3.67
CA TYR A 35 1.78 26.01 3.37
C TYR A 35 1.23 25.17 4.54
N PRO A 36 0.57 25.80 5.54
CA PRO A 36 -0.04 25.07 6.64
C PRO A 36 -1.08 24.04 6.16
N GLY A 37 -1.02 22.83 6.72
CA GLY A 37 -1.89 21.72 6.34
C GLY A 37 -1.47 20.97 5.07
N ALA A 38 -0.47 21.46 4.34
CA ALA A 38 0.12 20.72 3.23
C ALA A 38 0.99 19.56 3.73
N SER A 39 0.99 18.47 2.97
CA SER A 39 1.72 17.25 3.31
C SER A 39 2.37 16.65 2.08
N ALA A 40 3.41 15.85 2.29
CA ALA A 40 4.09 15.16 1.21
C ALA A 40 4.56 13.77 1.63
N ALA A 41 4.61 12.86 0.66
CA ALA A 41 5.15 11.52 0.80
C ALA A 41 6.12 11.25 -0.36
N PHE A 42 7.40 11.04 -0.04
CA PHE A 42 8.46 10.87 -1.02
C PHE A 42 9.29 9.63 -0.75
N HIS A 43 9.95 9.15 -1.80
CA HIS A 43 11.14 8.33 -1.67
C HIS A 43 12.33 8.95 -2.40
N THR A 44 13.52 8.57 -1.96
CA THR A 44 14.83 9.04 -2.49
C THR A 44 15.73 7.92 -2.98
N CYS A 45 15.20 6.68 -3.04
CA CYS A 45 15.98 5.45 -3.29
C CYS A 45 16.69 5.43 -4.65
N ASN A 46 16.13 6.12 -5.65
CA ASN A 46 16.75 6.31 -6.97
C ASN A 46 16.32 7.67 -7.53
N GLY A 47 16.77 8.73 -6.87
CA GLY A 47 16.25 10.08 -7.08
C GLY A 47 14.93 10.32 -6.36
N VAL A 48 14.39 11.54 -6.49
CA VAL A 48 13.19 11.98 -5.78
C VAL A 48 11.93 11.60 -6.56
N SER A 49 10.99 10.97 -5.88
CA SER A 49 9.70 10.60 -6.45
C SER A 49 8.64 10.58 -5.35
N GLY A 50 7.42 11.02 -5.66
CA GLY A 50 6.34 11.02 -4.69
C GLY A 50 5.26 12.06 -4.95
N VAL A 51 4.52 12.39 -3.90
CA VAL A 51 3.34 13.26 -3.97
C VAL A 51 3.42 14.42 -2.99
N ILE A 52 2.86 15.55 -3.40
CA ILE A 52 2.66 16.75 -2.59
C ILE A 52 1.17 17.09 -2.62
N HIS A 53 0.57 17.25 -1.45
CA HIS A 53 -0.80 17.72 -1.28
C HIS A 53 -0.78 19.15 -0.75
N ILE A 54 -1.32 20.08 -1.55
CA ILE A 54 -1.49 21.49 -1.17
C ILE A 54 -2.95 21.86 -1.45
N GLY A 55 -3.72 22.14 -0.40
CA GLY A 55 -5.16 22.38 -0.53
C GLY A 55 -5.88 21.17 -1.14
N ASN A 56 -6.57 21.39 -2.27
CA ASN A 56 -7.27 20.35 -3.02
C ASN A 56 -6.46 19.81 -4.21
N GLU A 57 -5.22 20.27 -4.38
CA GLU A 57 -4.35 19.91 -5.49
C GLU A 57 -3.35 18.85 -5.04
N THR A 58 -3.07 17.90 -5.94
CA THR A 58 -2.03 16.90 -5.75
C THR A 58 -1.02 17.03 -6.86
N PHE A 59 0.23 17.23 -6.52
CA PHE A 59 1.35 17.24 -7.45
C PHE A 59 2.14 15.94 -7.30
N VAL A 60 2.60 15.40 -8.44
CA VAL A 60 3.44 14.22 -8.50
C VAL A 60 4.81 14.64 -9.00
N ILE A 61 5.85 14.21 -8.30
CA ILE A 61 7.23 14.27 -8.77
C ILE A 61 7.59 12.86 -9.24
N HIS A 62 8.07 12.75 -10.48
CA HIS A 62 8.48 11.47 -11.06
C HIS A 62 9.83 11.62 -11.78
N PRO A 63 10.76 10.63 -11.64
CA PRO A 63 11.99 10.60 -12.43
C PRO A 63 11.69 10.59 -13.92
N PHE A 64 12.47 11.34 -14.68
CA PHE A 64 12.37 11.40 -16.14
C PHE A 64 13.52 10.60 -16.77
N TYR A 65 13.17 9.56 -17.51
CA TYR A 65 14.16 8.66 -18.12
C TYR A 65 14.55 9.08 -19.55
N GLY A 66 14.38 10.36 -19.91
CA GLY A 66 14.74 10.91 -21.21
C GLY A 66 15.77 12.03 -21.11
N GLY A 67 16.55 12.24 -22.17
CA GLY A 67 17.55 13.31 -22.24
C GLY A 67 18.86 12.99 -21.54
N ASP A 68 19.52 14.01 -20.99
CA ASP A 68 20.81 13.88 -20.29
C ASP A 68 20.60 13.32 -18.87
N LEU A 69 20.72 11.99 -18.74
CA LEU A 69 20.52 11.25 -17.49
C LEU A 69 21.57 11.58 -16.41
N SER A 70 22.70 12.22 -16.76
CA SER A 70 23.72 12.61 -15.77
C SER A 70 23.18 13.60 -14.73
N LYS A 71 22.14 14.36 -15.09
CA LYS A 71 21.50 15.38 -14.24
C LYS A 71 20.30 14.85 -13.45
N HIS A 72 19.93 13.57 -13.61
CA HIS A 72 18.76 12.95 -12.96
C HIS A 72 17.51 13.83 -13.09
N PRO A 73 16.99 14.09 -14.30
CA PRO A 73 15.86 15.01 -14.48
C PRO A 73 14.58 14.45 -13.84
N HIS A 74 13.70 15.35 -13.37
CA HIS A 74 12.38 15.02 -12.82
C HIS A 74 11.29 15.83 -13.53
N VAL A 75 10.11 15.23 -13.67
CA VAL A 75 8.90 15.96 -14.07
C VAL A 75 8.02 16.13 -12.86
N ILE A 76 7.55 17.36 -12.67
CA ILE A 76 6.50 17.70 -11.70
C ILE A 76 5.23 18.00 -12.48
N PHE A 77 4.15 17.30 -12.16
CA PHE A 77 2.88 17.52 -12.81
C PHE A 77 1.73 17.42 -11.81
N GLU A 78 0.67 18.16 -12.08
CA GLU A 78 -0.57 18.07 -11.31
C GLU A 78 -1.27 16.75 -11.63
N ALA A 79 -1.52 15.93 -10.61
CA ALA A 79 -2.32 14.72 -10.69
C ALA A 79 -3.80 15.08 -10.82
N ARG A 80 -4.19 15.51 -12.02
CA ARG A 80 -5.61 15.70 -12.35
C ARG A 80 -6.28 14.35 -12.41
N THR A 81 -7.19 14.08 -11.48
CA THR A 81 -8.08 12.92 -11.58
C THR A 81 -8.91 13.08 -12.84
N LYS A 82 -8.59 12.36 -13.92
CA LYS A 82 -9.55 12.19 -15.02
C LYS A 82 -10.81 11.60 -14.39
N ALA A 83 -11.97 12.24 -14.62
CA ALA A 83 -13.25 11.68 -14.23
C ALA A 83 -13.37 10.28 -14.85
N ASN A 84 -13.68 9.26 -14.03
CA ASN A 84 -13.89 7.85 -14.41
C ASN A 84 -12.65 6.99 -14.73
N LYS A 85 -11.70 6.90 -13.80
CA LYS A 85 -10.89 5.67 -13.66
C LYS A 85 -11.48 4.85 -12.50
N GLY A 86 -12.59 4.15 -12.76
CA GLY A 86 -13.10 3.16 -11.80
C GLY A 86 -12.10 2.01 -11.64
N CYS A 87 -12.11 1.30 -10.51
CA CYS A 87 -11.23 0.16 -10.24
C CYS A 87 -11.60 -1.11 -11.04
N ALA A 88 -11.99 -0.97 -12.31
CA ALA A 88 -12.50 -2.06 -13.18
C ALA A 88 -13.68 -2.87 -12.58
N ASN A 89 -14.37 -2.33 -11.56
CA ASN A 89 -15.63 -2.87 -11.07
C ASN A 89 -16.75 -2.47 -12.04
N SER A 90 -16.86 -3.18 -13.16
CA SER A 90 -17.96 -3.03 -14.12
C SER A 90 -19.27 -3.70 -13.63
N GLY A 91 -19.23 -4.35 -12.45
CA GLY A 91 -20.38 -5.00 -11.83
C GLY A 91 -21.18 -4.04 -10.95
N ASN A 92 -22.51 -4.14 -11.03
CA ASN A 92 -23.46 -3.38 -10.23
C ASN A 92 -23.11 -3.44 -8.73
N LEU A 93 -22.75 -2.29 -8.14
CA LEU A 93 -22.42 -2.11 -6.72
C LEU A 93 -23.62 -2.42 -5.79
N GLU A 94 -24.82 -2.66 -6.34
CA GLU A 94 -26.01 -2.93 -5.55
C GLU A 94 -25.97 -4.25 -4.77
N THR A 95 -25.30 -5.31 -5.28
CA THR A 95 -25.34 -6.62 -4.61
C THR A 95 -24.53 -6.65 -3.30
N TRP A 96 -23.43 -5.89 -3.19
CA TRP A 96 -22.64 -5.81 -1.95
C TRP A 96 -23.28 -4.92 -0.88
N ARG A 97 -24.18 -3.99 -1.26
CA ARG A 97 -24.93 -3.18 -0.29
C ARG A 97 -26.03 -3.95 0.43
N LEU A 98 -26.45 -5.10 -0.11
CA LEU A 98 -27.53 -5.95 0.42
C LEU A 98 -27.05 -6.99 1.45
N SER A 99 -25.74 -7.19 1.62
CA SER A 99 -25.19 -8.01 2.71
C SER A 99 -24.70 -7.16 3.89
N ARG A 100 -25.38 -6.05 4.17
CA ARG A 100 -25.32 -5.45 5.51
C ARG A 100 -26.15 -6.35 6.42
N ARG A 101 -25.48 -7.29 7.10
CA ARG A 101 -25.99 -7.78 8.39
C ARG A 101 -26.38 -6.54 9.20
N PRO A 102 -27.59 -6.46 9.78
CA PRO A 102 -27.92 -5.33 10.62
C PRO A 102 -26.85 -5.24 11.69
N LYS A 103 -26.07 -4.15 11.66
CA LYS A 103 -25.31 -3.75 12.83
C LYS A 103 -26.38 -3.59 13.90
N LEU A 104 -26.39 -4.50 14.88
CA LEU A 104 -26.97 -4.20 16.18
C LEU A 104 -26.26 -2.93 16.64
N LEU A 105 -26.90 -1.79 16.38
CA LEU A 105 -26.67 -0.57 17.10
C LEU A 105 -26.95 -0.96 18.55
N SER A 106 -25.89 -1.25 19.31
CA SER A 106 -26.02 -1.36 20.74
C SER A 106 -26.51 0.01 21.19
N ALA A 107 -27.80 0.07 21.47
CA ALA A 107 -28.44 1.20 22.12
C ALA A 107 -27.65 1.57 23.37
N GLY A 108 -27.63 2.87 23.66
CA GLY A 108 -26.90 3.56 24.72
C GLY A 108 -26.26 2.68 25.79
N VAL A 109 -24.94 2.78 25.90
CA VAL A 109 -24.25 2.38 27.13
C VAL A 109 -24.71 3.38 28.19
N ILE A 110 -25.64 2.94 29.03
CA ILE A 110 -26.00 3.62 30.27
C ILE A 110 -24.71 3.68 31.09
N ASP A 111 -24.32 4.89 31.47
CA ASP A 111 -23.15 5.16 32.28
C ASP A 111 -23.44 4.71 33.73
N GLU A 112 -23.10 3.46 34.05
CA GLU A 112 -23.11 2.99 35.44
C GLU A 112 -21.87 3.56 36.15
N ILE A 113 -22.08 4.70 36.79
CA ILE A 113 -21.12 5.29 37.74
C ILE A 113 -21.02 4.35 38.94
N HIS A 114 -19.97 3.52 38.97
CA HIS A 114 -19.64 2.72 40.16
C HIS A 114 -19.11 3.66 41.27
N PRO A 115 -19.64 3.60 42.51
CA PRO A 115 -19.27 4.53 43.60
C PRO A 115 -17.85 4.33 44.17
N ASN A 116 -17.15 3.28 43.74
CA ASN A 116 -15.83 2.95 44.26
C ASN A 116 -14.80 3.32 43.21
N GLY A 117 -14.02 4.39 43.45
CA GLY A 117 -13.06 5.07 42.57
C GLY A 117 -11.89 4.26 42.01
N ALA A 118 -12.13 3.01 41.60
CA ALA A 118 -11.27 2.17 40.78
C ALA A 118 -11.92 1.96 39.40
N GLY A 119 -12.24 3.06 38.71
CA GLY A 119 -12.83 3.01 37.38
C GLY A 119 -11.79 2.55 36.35
N ARG A 120 -11.98 1.38 35.74
CA ARG A 120 -11.36 1.08 34.45
C ARG A 120 -11.96 2.02 33.42
N TYR A 121 -11.28 3.11 33.10
CA TYR A 121 -11.62 3.92 31.94
C TYR A 121 -11.65 3.01 30.69
N LYS A 122 -12.81 2.93 30.03
CA LYS A 122 -12.88 2.34 28.69
C LYS A 122 -12.04 3.24 27.79
N ARG A 123 -10.85 2.77 27.38
CA ARG A 123 -10.00 3.50 26.44
C ARG A 123 -10.81 3.72 25.16
N ASP A 124 -10.87 4.96 24.67
CA ASP A 124 -11.40 5.19 23.34
C ASP A 124 -10.46 4.54 22.33
N VAL A 125 -10.92 3.45 21.72
CA VAL A 125 -10.19 2.70 20.70
C VAL A 125 -9.91 3.58 19.46
N ARG A 126 -10.59 4.72 19.30
CA ARG A 126 -10.36 5.70 18.23
C ARG A 126 -9.10 6.54 18.43
N GLU A 127 -8.70 6.76 19.68
CA GLU A 127 -7.51 7.54 20.03
C GLU A 127 -6.23 6.70 19.96
N ALA A 128 -6.35 5.38 20.10
CA ALA A 128 -5.22 4.47 20.01
C ALA A 128 -4.68 4.37 18.58
N THR A 129 -3.34 4.44 18.44
CA THR A 129 -2.65 4.16 17.18
C THR A 129 -2.82 2.69 16.79
N LYS A 130 -3.33 2.45 15.59
CA LYS A 130 -3.51 1.11 15.00
C LYS A 130 -2.43 0.85 13.96
N TYR A 131 -2.13 -0.42 13.74
CA TYR A 131 -1.17 -0.86 12.74
C TYR A 131 -1.83 -1.83 11.76
N ILE A 132 -1.65 -1.58 10.46
CA ILE A 132 -2.01 -2.49 9.38
C ILE A 132 -0.71 -3.09 8.88
N GLU A 133 -0.44 -4.34 9.26
CA GLU A 133 0.65 -5.13 8.71
C GLU A 133 0.29 -5.53 7.28
N THR A 134 1.11 -5.10 6.32
CA THR A 134 0.81 -5.24 4.90
C THR A 134 1.85 -6.15 4.24
N ALA A 135 1.35 -7.19 3.58
CA ALA A 135 2.11 -8.01 2.65
C ALA A 135 1.84 -7.51 1.22
N ILE A 136 2.90 -7.30 0.44
CA ILE A 136 2.82 -6.88 -0.96
C ILE A 136 3.28 -8.04 -1.84
N VAL A 137 2.45 -8.46 -2.79
CA VAL A 137 2.83 -9.47 -3.80
C VAL A 137 2.78 -8.82 -5.17
N VAL A 138 3.90 -8.86 -5.88
CA VAL A 138 4.08 -8.29 -7.22
C VAL A 138 4.08 -9.44 -8.22
N ASP A 139 3.06 -9.48 -9.07
CA ASP A 139 2.90 -10.52 -10.09
C ASP A 139 3.86 -10.35 -11.28
N GLN A 140 3.90 -11.33 -12.17
CA GLN A 140 4.74 -11.32 -13.36
C GLN A 140 4.37 -10.17 -14.32
N ALA A 141 3.07 -9.89 -14.48
CA ALA A 141 2.60 -8.88 -15.42
C ALA A 141 3.06 -7.46 -15.04
N MET A 142 3.30 -7.19 -13.76
CA MET A 142 3.87 -5.92 -13.29
C MET A 142 5.30 -5.69 -13.80
N TYR A 143 6.10 -6.75 -14.01
CA TYR A 143 7.42 -6.64 -14.62
C TYR A 143 7.32 -6.46 -16.14
N GLU A 144 6.47 -7.25 -16.79
CA GLU A 144 6.31 -7.25 -18.25
C GLU A 144 5.79 -5.91 -18.77
N LYS A 145 4.79 -5.32 -18.09
CA LYS A 145 4.18 -4.04 -18.49
C LYS A 145 5.12 -2.84 -18.39
N ARG A 146 6.25 -2.99 -17.70
CA ARG A 146 7.20 -1.90 -17.44
C ARG A 146 8.44 -1.97 -18.35
N ASN A 147 8.38 -2.72 -19.45
CA ASN A 147 9.35 -2.69 -20.57
C ASN A 147 10.83 -2.66 -20.12
N GLY A 148 11.22 -3.55 -19.21
CA GLY A 148 12.61 -3.68 -18.77
C GLY A 148 12.96 -3.01 -17.45
N SER A 149 11.98 -2.49 -16.70
CA SER A 149 12.23 -2.09 -15.30
C SER A 149 12.86 -3.20 -14.49
N THR A 150 13.82 -2.82 -13.66
CA THR A 150 14.51 -3.75 -12.77
C THR A 150 13.60 -4.18 -11.62
N ARG A 151 13.93 -5.30 -10.98
CA ARG A 151 13.27 -5.75 -9.75
C ARG A 151 13.19 -4.64 -8.69
N ALA A 152 14.31 -3.95 -8.47
CA ALA A 152 14.41 -2.90 -7.46
C ALA A 152 13.44 -1.76 -7.75
N GLU A 153 13.35 -1.28 -9.00
CA GLU A 153 12.42 -0.22 -9.40
C GLU A 153 10.96 -0.61 -9.11
N VAL A 154 10.57 -1.85 -9.42
CA VAL A 154 9.21 -2.33 -9.18
C VAL A 154 8.89 -2.41 -7.68
N ILE A 155 9.83 -2.89 -6.87
CA ILE A 155 9.71 -2.90 -5.42
C ILE A 155 9.61 -1.46 -4.88
N HIS A 156 10.44 -0.54 -5.37
CA HIS A 156 10.44 0.84 -4.90
C HIS A 156 9.11 1.53 -5.15
N ASP A 157 8.52 1.34 -6.33
CA ASP A 157 7.18 1.84 -6.66
C ASP A 157 6.12 1.26 -5.74
N ALA A 158 6.16 -0.05 -5.47
CA ALA A 158 5.18 -0.71 -4.62
C ALA A 158 5.25 -0.20 -3.17
N ILE A 159 6.46 0.00 -2.64
CA ILE A 159 6.66 0.59 -1.31
C ILE A 159 6.25 2.07 -1.31
N GLN A 160 6.49 2.81 -2.40
CA GLN A 160 6.03 4.20 -2.49
C GLN A 160 4.51 4.30 -2.45
N VAL A 161 3.78 3.38 -3.08
CA VAL A 161 2.31 3.29 -2.95
C VAL A 161 1.92 3.07 -1.49
N ALA A 162 2.61 2.17 -0.77
CA ALA A 162 2.36 1.94 0.65
C ALA A 162 2.72 3.15 1.52
N ASN A 163 3.77 3.89 1.18
CA ASN A 163 4.18 5.13 1.85
C ASN A 163 3.08 6.20 1.70
N ILE A 164 2.59 6.42 0.48
CA ILE A 164 1.47 7.35 0.23
C ILE A 164 0.20 6.90 0.97
N ALA A 165 -0.10 5.61 0.97
CA ALA A 165 -1.23 5.08 1.74
C ALA A 165 -1.05 5.37 3.24
N ASP A 166 0.13 5.11 3.81
CA ASP A 166 0.44 5.42 5.21
C ASP A 166 0.16 6.90 5.53
N LEU A 167 0.58 7.84 4.65
CA LEU A 167 0.27 9.26 4.82
C LEU A 167 -1.23 9.51 5.02
N TYR A 168 -2.08 8.87 4.21
CA TYR A 168 -3.53 9.02 4.32
C TYR A 168 -4.11 8.36 5.57
N PHE A 169 -3.66 7.14 5.90
CA PHE A 169 -4.16 6.40 7.07
C PHE A 169 -3.77 7.06 8.40
N ARG A 170 -2.71 7.89 8.44
CA ARG A 170 -2.34 8.66 9.63
C ARG A 170 -3.46 9.56 10.13
N THR A 171 -4.29 10.10 9.22
CA THR A 171 -5.46 10.93 9.59
C THR A 171 -6.49 10.16 10.42
N LEU A 172 -6.43 8.83 10.40
CA LEU A 172 -7.30 7.91 11.14
C LEU A 172 -6.58 7.23 12.33
N ASN A 173 -5.50 7.82 12.84
CA ASN A 173 -4.63 7.23 13.86
C ASN A 173 -4.17 5.80 13.50
N THR A 174 -3.94 5.55 12.21
CA THR A 174 -3.56 4.23 11.71
C THR A 174 -2.25 4.33 10.93
N ARG A 175 -1.37 3.35 11.12
CA ARG A 175 -0.06 3.24 10.45
C ARG A 175 -0.10 2.03 9.53
N VAL A 176 0.33 2.19 8.29
CA VAL A 176 0.51 1.09 7.35
C VAL A 176 1.98 0.68 7.40
N SER A 177 2.25 -0.57 7.77
CA SER A 177 3.60 -1.11 7.88
C SER A 177 3.76 -2.27 6.90
N VAL A 178 4.59 -2.09 5.88
CA VAL A 178 5.00 -3.20 5.02
C VAL A 178 5.87 -4.14 5.83
N VAL A 179 5.48 -5.42 5.91
CA VAL A 179 6.20 -6.46 6.67
C VAL A 179 6.71 -7.57 5.77
N TYR A 180 6.14 -7.73 4.57
CA TYR A 180 6.46 -8.78 3.64
C TYR A 180 6.35 -8.30 2.20
N ILE A 181 7.33 -8.64 1.37
CA ILE A 181 7.32 -8.38 -0.07
C ILE A 181 7.66 -9.66 -0.83
N GLU A 182 6.81 -10.02 -1.78
CA GLU A 182 7.02 -11.14 -2.67
C GLU A 182 6.87 -10.73 -4.13
N THR A 183 7.63 -11.38 -4.99
CA THR A 183 7.87 -10.93 -6.36
C THR A 183 7.98 -12.13 -7.28
N TRP A 184 7.13 -12.15 -8.31
CA TRP A 184 6.98 -13.29 -9.21
C TRP A 184 7.61 -13.01 -10.57
N GLY A 185 8.82 -13.53 -10.80
CA GLY A 185 9.36 -13.63 -12.16
C GLY A 185 8.55 -14.59 -13.03
N LYS A 186 7.95 -15.61 -12.40
CA LYS A 186 6.88 -16.45 -12.97
C LYS A 186 5.74 -16.53 -11.98
N ASN A 187 4.52 -16.33 -12.45
CA ASN A 187 3.32 -16.37 -11.59
C ASN A 187 3.22 -17.69 -10.81
N GLN A 188 3.02 -17.58 -9.49
CA GLN A 188 2.86 -18.73 -8.58
C GLN A 188 1.40 -19.14 -8.39
N ALA A 189 0.48 -18.30 -8.85
CA ALA A 189 -0.95 -18.56 -8.89
C ALA A 189 -1.51 -18.21 -10.28
N PRO A 190 -2.59 -18.88 -10.72
CA PRO A 190 -3.20 -18.61 -12.02
C PRO A 190 -3.98 -17.26 -12.02
N ILE A 191 -3.28 -16.13 -12.07
CA ILE A 191 -3.82 -14.75 -11.95
C ILE A 191 -3.55 -13.83 -13.15
N ASP A 192 -3.40 -14.37 -14.35
CA ASP A 192 -3.15 -13.56 -15.55
C ASP A 192 -4.28 -12.56 -15.88
N GLY A 193 -3.95 -11.55 -16.69
CA GLY A 193 -4.85 -10.45 -17.05
C GLY A 193 -6.05 -10.83 -17.92
N SER A 194 -6.18 -12.08 -18.36
CA SER A 194 -7.34 -12.57 -19.13
C SER A 194 -8.47 -13.08 -18.24
N LYS A 195 -8.23 -13.24 -16.93
CA LYS A 195 -9.17 -13.83 -15.98
C LYS A 195 -10.12 -12.81 -15.35
N ASP A 196 -11.30 -13.30 -15.00
CA ASP A 196 -12.22 -12.59 -14.12
C ASP A 196 -11.56 -12.25 -12.78
N ILE A 197 -11.77 -11.02 -12.29
CA ILE A 197 -11.14 -10.52 -11.06
C ILE A 197 -11.53 -11.36 -9.83
N SER A 198 -12.75 -11.87 -9.78
CA SER A 198 -13.22 -12.72 -8.67
C SER A 198 -12.48 -14.05 -8.66
N LYS A 199 -12.23 -14.62 -9.85
CA LYS A 199 -11.44 -15.84 -10.01
C LYS A 199 -9.96 -15.60 -9.69
N ALA A 200 -9.40 -14.48 -10.13
CA ALA A 200 -8.03 -14.10 -9.81
C ALA A 200 -7.82 -13.94 -8.29
N ILE A 201 -8.72 -13.23 -7.60
CA ILE A 201 -8.70 -13.08 -6.14
C ILE A 201 -8.85 -14.43 -5.43
N SER A 202 -9.77 -15.30 -5.90
CA SER A 202 -9.94 -16.63 -5.32
C SER A 202 -8.66 -17.47 -5.42
N ASN A 203 -8.03 -17.49 -6.60
CA ASN A 203 -6.77 -18.21 -6.81
C ASN A 203 -5.62 -17.65 -5.97
N PHE A 204 -5.57 -16.32 -5.81
CA PHE A 204 -4.59 -15.66 -4.96
C PHE A 204 -4.81 -15.97 -3.48
N ASN A 205 -6.07 -16.01 -3.02
CA ASN A 205 -6.40 -16.41 -1.65
C ASN A 205 -6.01 -17.87 -1.36
N ASP A 206 -6.25 -18.78 -2.31
CA ASP A 206 -5.80 -20.17 -2.18
C ASP A 206 -4.27 -20.24 -2.06
N TYR A 207 -3.54 -19.52 -2.91
CA TYR A 207 -2.08 -19.42 -2.84
C TYR A 207 -1.59 -18.90 -1.48
N THR A 208 -2.12 -17.76 -1.03
CA THR A 208 -1.69 -17.12 0.22
C THR A 208 -2.00 -17.97 1.45
N SER A 209 -3.15 -18.67 1.46
CA SER A 209 -3.52 -19.59 2.56
C SER A 209 -2.50 -20.72 2.75
N ARG A 210 -1.83 -21.14 1.67
CA ARG A 210 -0.87 -22.26 1.67
C ARG A 210 0.58 -21.79 1.85
N ASN A 211 0.91 -20.59 1.40
CA ASN A 211 2.31 -20.15 1.24
C ASN A 211 2.70 -18.94 2.09
N LEU A 212 1.76 -18.15 2.58
CA LEU A 212 2.02 -16.90 3.33
C LEU A 212 1.61 -16.96 4.80
N PHE A 213 1.04 -18.07 5.29
CA PHE A 213 0.40 -18.14 6.61
C PHE A 213 1.37 -18.20 7.81
N GLN A 214 2.67 -17.97 7.61
CA GLN A 214 3.66 -17.89 8.67
C GLN A 214 4.61 -16.72 8.45
N ILE A 215 4.09 -15.49 8.59
CA ILE A 215 4.97 -14.36 8.91
C ILE A 215 5.21 -14.48 10.41
N GLU A 216 6.31 -15.16 10.79
CA GLU A 216 6.74 -15.23 12.19
C GLU A 216 6.91 -13.80 12.74
N ARG A 217 6.27 -13.55 13.89
CA ARG A 217 6.29 -12.27 14.60
C ARG A 217 7.57 -12.11 15.42
#